data_AF-A0AAJ2SQF0-F1
#
_entry.id   AF-A0AAJ2SQF0-F1
#
_cell.length_a   1.000
_cell.length_b   1.000
_cell.length_c   1.000
_cell.angle_alpha   90.00
_cell.angle_beta   90.00
_cell.angle_gamma   90.00
#
_symmetry.space_group_name_H-M   'P 1'
#
loop_
_entity.id
_entity.type
_entity.pdbx_description
1 polymer ?
#
loop_
_entity_poly.entity_id
_entity_poly.type
_entity_poly.pdbx_seq_one_letter_code
_entity_poly.pdbx_strand_id
1 'polypeptide(L)'
;MTRSTRTSTRARGLVAAVLVATTVGLLAGCAPGAESAPGASDRPDVSEFDVSHDGPAPTAMTIQDGVEVWDLTVSPSAEAFGIDTSDESISDIEVGAYSSSGGGGRPVRFLLPGGKTVDAHANEVVFELLDSPDGVVSPTTGEVLVPKGRTFGLRVDAPAVEGADAGVAAYREALEAIGLPTDSVRELQQKIAAEPTDSPVSDSERIAVSASLPPAQGLRFGVSTLFRPGRDVTMFLLEYSASWDVVAPIP
;
A
#
# COMPACT_ATOMS: atom_id res chain seq x y z
N MET A 1 -11.55 -60.23 24.62
CA MET A 1 -12.09 -60.02 25.98
C MET A 1 -12.34 -58.51 26.16
N THR A 2 -13.42 -57.92 26.67
CA THR A 2 -14.81 -58.30 27.01
C THR A 2 -15.53 -56.94 27.28
N ARG A 3 -16.84 -56.86 27.00
CA ARG A 3 -17.90 -55.86 27.39
C ARG A 3 -17.53 -54.75 28.40
N SER A 4 -17.88 -53.48 28.14
CA SER A 4 -19.21 -52.82 28.26
C SER A 4 -19.80 -52.79 29.67
N THR A 5 -20.03 -51.57 30.22
CA THR A 5 -21.35 -51.16 30.77
C THR A 5 -21.44 -49.64 31.03
N ARG A 6 -22.60 -49.09 30.66
CA ARG A 6 -23.14 -47.73 30.90
C ARG A 6 -23.53 -47.52 32.37
N THR A 7 -23.64 -46.26 32.81
CA THR A 7 -24.93 -45.75 33.33
C THR A 7 -25.05 -44.23 33.24
N SER A 8 -26.21 -43.78 32.77
CA SER A 8 -26.69 -42.40 32.71
C SER A 8 -27.37 -41.97 34.01
N THR A 9 -27.47 -40.67 34.27
CA THR A 9 -28.69 -40.11 34.90
C THR A 9 -29.00 -38.72 34.33
N ARG A 10 -30.23 -38.57 33.82
CA ARG A 10 -30.90 -37.32 33.39
C ARG A 10 -31.88 -36.90 34.50
N ALA A 11 -32.08 -35.58 34.69
CA ALA A 11 -33.36 -34.90 34.95
C ALA A 11 -33.06 -33.40 35.16
N ARG A 12 -33.57 -32.42 34.39
CA ARG A 12 -34.94 -31.92 34.06
C ARG A 12 -35.43 -30.78 34.98
N GLY A 13 -35.92 -29.70 34.34
CA GLY A 13 -36.84 -28.69 34.88
C GLY A 13 -36.15 -27.38 35.29
N LEU A 14 -36.18 -26.24 34.58
CA LEU A 14 -37.26 -25.44 33.99
C LEU A 14 -38.11 -24.71 35.05
N VAL A 15 -37.79 -23.44 35.32
CA VAL A 15 -38.76 -22.39 35.71
C VAL A 15 -38.27 -21.04 35.18
N ALA A 16 -39.08 -20.42 34.33
CA ALA A 16 -39.03 -19.00 33.99
C ALA A 16 -40.11 -18.27 34.81
N ALA A 17 -39.82 -17.07 35.31
CA ALA A 17 -40.79 -16.00 35.63
C ALA A 17 -39.99 -14.72 35.94
N VAL A 18 -39.97 -13.71 35.06
CA VAL A 18 -40.89 -12.56 34.94
C VAL A 18 -40.43 -11.31 35.72
N LEU A 19 -40.24 -10.24 34.94
CA LEU A 19 -40.05 -8.81 35.21
C LEU A 19 -40.79 -8.22 36.41
N VAL A 20 -40.13 -7.26 37.10
CA VAL A 20 -40.77 -6.02 37.58
C VAL A 20 -39.79 -4.85 37.44
N ALA A 21 -40.32 -3.74 36.90
CA ALA A 21 -39.65 -2.49 36.53
C ALA A 21 -39.66 -1.44 37.67
N THR A 22 -39.17 -0.24 37.34
CA THR A 22 -39.29 1.09 38.02
C THR A 22 -38.23 1.36 39.12
N THR A 23 -37.56 2.51 39.21
CA THR A 23 -37.94 3.89 38.85
C THR A 23 -36.70 4.80 38.78
N VAL A 24 -36.73 5.81 37.91
CA VAL A 24 -35.81 6.97 37.88
C VAL A 24 -36.31 8.03 38.88
N GLY A 25 -35.42 8.73 39.57
CA GLY A 25 -35.75 9.95 40.32
C GLY A 25 -34.53 10.64 40.95
N LEU A 26 -34.13 11.78 40.36
CA LEU A 26 -33.07 12.69 40.79
C LEU A 26 -33.34 13.34 42.16
N LEU A 27 -32.28 13.74 42.89
CA LEU A 27 -31.91 15.16 43.14
C LEU A 27 -30.89 15.35 44.28
N ALA A 28 -30.09 16.41 44.09
CA ALA A 28 -29.32 17.21 45.06
C ALA A 28 -27.93 16.70 45.49
N GLY A 29 -26.90 17.41 44.99
CA GLY A 29 -25.49 17.20 45.32
C GLY A 29 -24.97 18.07 46.47
N CYS A 30 -23.75 17.72 46.90
CA CYS A 30 -22.70 18.59 47.43
C CYS A 30 -21.36 17.89 47.14
N ALA A 31 -20.51 18.51 46.31
CA ALA A 31 -19.11 18.15 46.07
C ALA A 31 -18.21 18.76 47.18
N PRO A 32 -16.88 18.49 47.28
CA PRO A 32 -16.03 17.65 46.42
C PRO A 32 -15.12 16.66 47.19
N GLY A 33 -14.98 15.44 46.65
CA GLY A 33 -13.82 14.58 46.88
C GLY A 33 -13.13 14.38 45.55
N ALA A 34 -11.89 14.85 45.42
CA ALA A 34 -11.10 14.74 44.20
C ALA A 34 -10.84 13.26 43.89
N GLU A 35 -11.50 12.74 42.86
CA GLU A 35 -11.20 11.44 42.28
C GLU A 35 -10.71 11.69 40.86
N SER A 36 -9.43 11.40 40.64
CA SER A 36 -8.78 11.51 39.34
C SER A 36 -9.57 10.71 38.31
N ALA A 37 -10.10 11.39 37.30
CA ALA A 37 -10.60 10.72 36.11
C ALA A 37 -9.48 9.86 35.52
N PRO A 38 -9.73 8.57 35.20
CA PRO A 38 -8.89 7.89 34.24
C PRO A 38 -9.10 8.63 32.93
N GLY A 39 -8.07 9.36 32.50
CA GLY A 39 -7.98 9.77 31.11
C GLY A 39 -8.03 8.50 30.28
N ALA A 40 -9.20 8.19 29.73
CA ALA A 40 -9.31 7.36 28.56
C ALA A 40 -8.53 8.09 27.47
N SER A 41 -7.25 7.75 27.39
CA SER A 41 -6.45 8.03 26.22
C SER A 41 -7.03 7.13 25.12
N ASP A 42 -8.06 7.61 24.44
CA ASP A 42 -8.48 7.12 23.12
C ASP A 42 -7.41 7.51 22.10
N ARG A 43 -6.17 7.06 22.33
CA ARG A 43 -5.18 6.94 21.27
C ARG A 43 -5.44 5.57 20.66
N PRO A 44 -5.82 5.48 19.37
CA PRO A 44 -5.79 4.19 18.70
C PRO A 44 -4.39 3.61 18.87
N ASP A 45 -4.33 2.31 19.13
CA ASP A 45 -3.09 1.56 19.29
C ASP A 45 -2.38 1.55 17.92
N VAL A 46 -1.47 2.50 17.71
CA VAL A 46 -0.78 2.79 16.43
C VAL A 46 0.23 1.69 16.05
N SER A 47 0.22 0.55 16.76
CA SER A 47 1.19 -0.53 16.63
C SER A 47 0.82 -1.61 15.60
N GLU A 48 -0.29 -1.49 14.87
CA GLU A 48 -0.82 -2.63 14.08
C GLU A 48 0.03 -2.99 12.83
N PHE A 49 0.73 -2.03 12.22
CA PHE A 49 1.42 -2.26 10.94
C PHE A 49 2.95 -2.26 10.98
N ASP A 50 3.57 -1.97 12.13
CA ASP A 50 5.03 -1.86 12.37
C ASP A 50 5.83 -1.46 11.12
N VAL A 51 5.87 -0.15 10.84
CA VAL A 51 6.55 0.39 9.65
C VAL A 51 8.01 0.65 9.98
N SER A 52 8.92 0.01 9.24
CA SER A 52 10.36 0.22 9.33
C SER A 52 10.82 1.18 8.25
N HIS A 53 11.65 2.14 8.63
CA HIS A 53 12.33 3.08 7.76
C HIS A 53 13.71 3.39 8.34
N ASP A 54 14.73 3.45 7.48
CA ASP A 54 16.08 3.89 7.83
C ASP A 54 16.38 5.16 7.03
N GLY A 55 16.49 6.29 7.74
CA GLY A 55 16.61 7.62 7.14
C GLY A 55 15.95 8.73 7.99
N PRO A 56 16.04 9.99 7.54
CA PRO A 56 15.40 11.10 8.21
C PRO A 56 13.87 11.02 8.10
N ALA A 57 13.16 11.55 9.10
CA ALA A 57 11.71 11.60 9.06
C ALA A 57 11.23 12.43 7.83
N PRO A 58 10.33 11.89 6.99
CA PRO A 58 9.81 12.58 5.82
C PRO A 58 8.93 13.77 6.21
N THR A 59 9.04 14.88 5.49
CA THR A 59 8.16 16.05 5.70
C THR A 59 6.86 15.99 4.90
N ALA A 60 6.80 15.17 3.84
CA ALA A 60 5.60 14.99 3.02
C ALA A 60 4.64 13.91 3.53
N MET A 61 5.00 13.20 4.63
CA MET A 61 4.18 12.13 5.19
C MET A 61 3.55 12.55 6.51
N THR A 62 2.28 12.20 6.69
CA THR A 62 1.56 12.32 7.96
C THR A 62 0.75 11.06 8.23
N ILE A 63 0.46 10.78 9.50
CA ILE A 63 -0.50 9.74 9.87
C ILE A 63 -1.83 10.40 10.22
N GLN A 64 -2.90 10.04 9.54
CA GLN A 64 -4.26 10.55 9.77
C GLN A 64 -5.21 9.37 9.94
N ASP A 65 -5.85 9.26 11.11
CA ASP A 65 -6.82 8.20 11.43
C ASP A 65 -6.31 6.77 11.13
N GLY A 66 -5.01 6.52 11.35
CA GLY A 66 -4.37 5.23 11.09
C GLY A 66 -3.95 4.99 9.63
N VAL A 67 -4.11 5.98 8.75
CA VAL A 67 -3.67 5.95 7.35
C VAL A 67 -2.40 6.76 7.17
N GLU A 68 -1.41 6.18 6.49
CA GLU A 68 -0.19 6.88 6.07
C GLU A 68 -0.50 7.74 4.83
N VAL A 69 -0.51 9.06 5.01
CA VAL A 69 -0.86 10.02 3.97
C VAL A 69 0.41 10.67 3.42
N TRP A 70 0.67 10.45 2.13
CA TRP A 70 1.77 11.06 1.38
C TRP A 70 1.26 12.22 0.53
N ASP A 71 1.77 13.42 0.79
CA ASP A 71 1.51 14.60 -0.03
C ASP A 71 2.47 14.65 -1.22
N LEU A 72 2.02 14.18 -2.39
CA LEU A 72 2.79 14.22 -3.63
C LEU A 72 2.62 15.54 -4.40
N THR A 73 1.95 16.54 -3.79
CA THR A 73 1.78 17.88 -4.37
C THR A 73 2.92 18.83 -4.01
N VAL A 74 3.73 18.49 -2.99
CA VAL A 74 4.94 19.24 -2.64
C VAL A 74 6.01 19.06 -3.71
N SER A 75 6.95 20.01 -3.78
CA SER A 75 8.12 19.84 -4.66
C SER A 75 8.97 18.63 -4.19
N PRO A 76 9.37 17.74 -5.11
CA PRO A 76 10.09 16.53 -4.73
C PRO A 76 11.48 16.88 -4.16
N SER A 77 11.85 16.27 -3.05
CA SER A 77 13.16 16.44 -2.41
C SER A 77 13.47 15.26 -1.50
N ALA A 78 14.75 15.10 -1.15
CA ALA A 78 15.17 14.08 -0.18
C ALA A 78 14.47 14.28 1.18
N GLU A 79 14.39 15.52 1.67
CA GLU A 79 13.70 15.86 2.93
C GLU A 79 12.18 15.59 2.87
N ALA A 80 11.54 15.86 1.73
CA ALA A 80 10.13 15.55 1.53
C ALA A 80 9.86 14.05 1.74
N PHE A 81 10.74 13.21 1.22
CA PHE A 81 10.52 11.76 1.14
C PHE A 81 11.32 10.94 2.16
N GLY A 82 12.08 11.61 3.04
CA GLY A 82 12.93 10.95 4.04
C GLY A 82 14.05 10.11 3.41
N ILE A 83 14.64 10.59 2.32
CA ILE A 83 15.78 9.93 1.68
C ILE A 83 17.05 10.37 2.40
N ASP A 84 17.85 9.42 2.87
CA ASP A 84 19.16 9.72 3.42
C ASP A 84 20.18 9.93 2.29
N THR A 85 20.76 11.12 2.27
CA THR A 85 21.78 11.55 1.30
C THR A 85 23.12 11.83 1.98
N SER A 86 23.25 11.48 3.27
CA SER A 86 24.41 11.81 4.10
C SER A 86 25.52 10.77 4.03
N ASP A 87 25.19 9.55 3.65
CA ASP A 87 26.16 8.49 3.41
C ASP A 87 26.75 8.61 2.00
N GLU A 88 28.06 8.37 1.87
CA GLU A 88 28.71 8.11 0.58
C GLU A 88 28.23 6.74 0.07
N SER A 89 26.98 6.68 -0.38
CA SER A 89 26.38 5.48 -0.94
C SER A 89 27.20 5.00 -2.11
N ILE A 90 27.44 3.68 -2.17
CA ILE A 90 28.12 3.02 -3.29
C ILE A 90 27.20 2.98 -4.53
N SER A 91 25.91 3.26 -4.34
CA SER A 91 24.88 3.32 -5.38
C SER A 91 24.64 4.78 -5.79
N ASP A 92 24.57 5.02 -7.10
CA ASP A 92 24.15 6.32 -7.67
C ASP A 92 22.67 6.65 -7.39
N ILE A 93 21.93 5.69 -6.82
CA ILE A 93 20.53 5.83 -6.41
C ILE A 93 20.47 5.81 -4.88
N GLU A 94 19.88 6.87 -4.33
CA GLU A 94 19.53 7.01 -2.91
C GLU A 94 18.05 6.65 -2.71
N VAL A 95 17.74 6.03 -1.57
CA VAL A 95 16.42 5.43 -1.35
C VAL A 95 15.86 5.79 0.03
N GLY A 96 14.59 6.17 0.07
CA GLY A 96 13.77 6.24 1.29
C GLY A 96 12.68 5.17 1.23
N ALA A 97 12.87 4.06 1.94
CA ALA A 97 11.95 2.92 1.93
C ALA A 97 11.17 2.81 3.25
N TYR A 98 9.88 2.52 3.13
CA TYR A 98 8.95 2.37 4.24
C TYR A 98 8.21 1.03 4.09
N SER A 99 8.66 0.05 4.86
CA SER A 99 8.20 -1.34 4.74
C SER A 99 7.36 -1.73 5.95
N SER A 100 6.25 -2.43 5.73
CA SER A 100 5.45 -3.06 6.78
C SER A 100 5.62 -4.56 6.79
N SER A 101 5.72 -5.17 7.97
CA SER A 101 5.86 -6.63 8.11
C SER A 101 4.53 -7.41 8.00
N GLY A 102 3.39 -6.72 7.96
CA GLY A 102 2.06 -7.34 7.86
C GLY A 102 1.72 -7.79 6.43
N GLY A 103 1.23 -9.02 6.27
CA GLY A 103 0.96 -9.62 4.94
C GLY A 103 -0.20 -9.02 4.14
N GLY A 104 -1.05 -8.18 4.77
CA GLY A 104 -2.19 -7.52 4.12
C GLY A 104 -1.90 -6.09 3.62
N GLY A 105 -0.68 -5.59 3.81
CA GLY A 105 -0.32 -4.20 3.52
C GLY A 105 -1.00 -3.19 4.45
N ARG A 106 -0.28 -2.11 4.75
CA ARG A 106 -0.83 -0.99 5.54
C ARG A 106 -1.65 -0.05 4.64
N PRO A 107 -2.69 0.60 5.17
CA PRO A 107 -3.43 1.59 4.41
C PRO A 107 -2.55 2.83 4.15
N VAL A 108 -2.46 3.22 2.89
CA VAL A 108 -1.76 4.42 2.43
C VAL A 108 -2.69 5.29 1.58
N ARG A 109 -2.46 6.60 1.62
CA ARG A 109 -3.21 7.58 0.83
C ARG A 109 -2.24 8.54 0.16
N PHE A 110 -2.34 8.69 -1.16
CA PHE A 110 -1.54 9.64 -1.93
C PHE A 110 -2.38 10.85 -2.31
N LEU A 111 -1.92 12.04 -1.94
CA LEU A 111 -2.48 13.30 -2.40
C LEU A 111 -1.76 13.69 -3.70
N LEU A 112 -2.52 13.78 -4.79
CA LEU A 112 -1.98 14.05 -6.12
C LEU A 112 -2.31 15.49 -6.55
N PRO A 113 -1.49 16.08 -7.44
CA PRO A 113 -1.80 17.35 -8.09
C PRO A 113 -3.19 17.34 -8.73
N GLY A 114 -3.88 18.49 -8.68
CA GLY A 114 -5.26 18.60 -9.16
C GLY A 114 -6.32 18.17 -8.13
N GLY A 115 -5.93 17.95 -6.87
CA GLY A 115 -6.86 17.65 -5.77
C GLY A 115 -7.40 16.22 -5.80
N LYS A 116 -6.70 15.31 -6.49
CA LYS A 116 -7.06 13.89 -6.52
C LYS A 116 -6.42 13.18 -5.33
N THR A 117 -7.11 12.18 -4.81
CA THR A 117 -6.63 11.30 -3.75
C THR A 117 -6.70 9.87 -4.23
N VAL A 118 -5.68 9.07 -3.94
CA VAL A 118 -5.62 7.64 -4.23
C VAL A 118 -5.38 6.88 -2.95
N ASP A 119 -6.31 5.99 -2.59
CA ASP A 119 -6.19 5.11 -1.44
C ASP A 119 -5.72 3.73 -1.92
N ALA A 120 -4.77 3.13 -1.20
CA ALA A 120 -4.22 1.82 -1.50
C ALA A 120 -3.78 1.08 -0.23
N HIS A 121 -3.46 -0.20 -0.38
CA HIS A 121 -2.69 -0.95 0.61
C HIS A 121 -1.26 -1.14 0.11
N ALA A 122 -0.28 -0.90 0.97
CA ALA A 122 1.14 -1.00 0.64
C ALA A 122 1.88 -1.92 1.62
N ASN A 123 2.65 -2.86 1.07
CA ASN A 123 3.70 -3.54 1.82
C ASN A 123 4.96 -2.67 1.86
N GLU A 124 5.25 -1.98 0.76
CA GLU A 124 6.39 -1.09 0.63
C GLU A 124 5.97 0.22 -0.05
N VAL A 125 6.48 1.34 0.47
CA VAL A 125 6.48 2.64 -0.21
C VAL A 125 7.95 3.04 -0.33
N VAL A 126 8.43 3.21 -1.56
CA VAL A 126 9.84 3.47 -1.86
C VAL A 126 9.95 4.73 -2.68
N PHE A 127 10.69 5.70 -2.17
CA PHE A 127 11.12 6.86 -2.94
C PHE A 127 12.57 6.70 -3.37
N GLU A 128 12.84 7.04 -4.62
CA GLU A 128 14.17 6.95 -5.22
C GLU A 128 14.61 8.33 -5.67
N LEU A 129 15.86 8.69 -5.37
CA LEU A 129 16.55 9.87 -5.88
C LEU A 129 17.74 9.39 -6.71
N LEU A 130 17.83 9.88 -7.94
CA LEU A 130 18.98 9.65 -8.82
C LEU A 130 19.49 10.97 -9.36
N ASP A 131 20.78 11.23 -9.15
CA ASP A 131 21.51 12.33 -9.76
C ASP A 131 22.30 11.84 -10.97
N SER A 132 21.94 12.34 -12.16
CA SER A 132 22.62 12.03 -13.40
C SER A 132 23.22 13.30 -14.02
N PRO A 133 24.47 13.66 -13.67
CA PRO A 133 25.08 14.92 -14.13
C PRO A 133 25.27 14.98 -15.66
N ASP A 134 25.44 13.84 -16.31
CA ASP A 134 25.67 13.75 -17.75
C ASP A 134 24.49 13.12 -18.53
N GLY A 135 23.57 12.45 -17.85
CA GLY A 135 22.57 11.60 -18.48
C GLY A 135 23.19 10.36 -19.15
N VAL A 136 22.32 9.48 -19.64
CA VAL A 136 22.71 8.30 -20.43
C VAL A 136 21.89 8.30 -21.71
N VAL A 137 22.56 8.20 -22.85
CA VAL A 137 21.94 8.09 -24.16
C VAL A 137 22.33 6.75 -24.77
N SER A 138 21.37 6.05 -25.36
CA SER A 138 21.61 4.81 -26.09
C SER A 138 22.58 5.08 -27.24
N PRO A 139 23.74 4.39 -27.29
CA PRO A 139 24.70 4.59 -28.36
C PRO A 139 24.18 4.07 -29.72
N THR A 140 23.16 3.21 -29.69
CA THR A 140 22.59 2.58 -30.89
C THR A 140 21.37 3.33 -31.41
N THR A 141 20.49 3.79 -30.53
CA THR A 141 19.22 4.42 -30.92
C THR A 141 19.24 5.94 -30.78
N GLY A 142 20.21 6.51 -30.06
CA GLY A 142 20.24 7.95 -29.73
C GLY A 142 19.16 8.36 -28.72
N GLU A 143 18.44 7.40 -28.15
CA GLU A 143 17.38 7.63 -27.18
C GLU A 143 17.94 7.97 -25.80
N VAL A 144 17.31 8.93 -25.11
CA VAL A 144 17.66 9.26 -23.72
C VAL A 144 17.19 8.12 -22.81
N LEU A 145 18.14 7.38 -22.25
CA LEU A 145 17.89 6.28 -21.31
C LEU A 145 17.79 6.78 -19.87
N VAL A 146 18.66 7.73 -19.51
CA VAL A 146 18.62 8.45 -18.23
C VAL A 146 18.74 9.94 -18.55
N PRO A 147 17.77 10.79 -18.18
CA PRO A 147 17.88 12.21 -18.45
C PRO A 147 18.97 12.85 -17.60
N LYS A 148 19.62 13.87 -18.16
CA LYS A 148 20.57 14.71 -17.41
C LYS A 148 19.81 15.57 -16.38
N GLY A 149 20.22 15.48 -15.12
CA GLY A 149 19.62 16.21 -13.98
C GLY A 149 19.33 15.28 -12.80
N ARG A 150 18.52 15.77 -11.86
CA ARG A 150 18.01 15.00 -10.72
C ARG A 150 16.63 14.45 -11.05
N THR A 151 16.42 13.17 -10.76
CA THR A 151 15.12 12.50 -10.90
C THR A 151 14.63 11.96 -9.58
N PHE A 152 13.31 12.01 -9.38
CA PHE A 152 12.62 11.37 -8.27
C PHE A 152 11.62 10.35 -8.79
N GLY A 153 11.57 9.20 -8.14
CA GLY A 153 10.63 8.12 -8.38
C GLY A 153 9.90 7.72 -7.11
N LEU A 154 8.70 7.17 -7.28
CA LEU A 154 7.93 6.48 -6.26
C LEU A 154 7.58 5.10 -6.81
N ARG A 155 7.82 4.05 -6.02
CA ARG A 155 7.30 2.70 -6.20
C ARG A 155 6.51 2.31 -4.95
N VAL A 156 5.33 1.73 -5.16
CA VAL A 156 4.47 1.23 -4.08
C VAL A 156 4.09 -0.20 -4.40
N ASP A 157 4.58 -1.12 -3.59
CA ASP A 157 4.30 -2.54 -3.75
C ASP A 157 3.06 -2.89 -2.94
N ALA A 158 1.97 -3.21 -3.63
CA ALA A 158 0.75 -3.68 -3.00
C ALA A 158 0.88 -5.15 -2.59
N PRO A 159 0.01 -5.64 -1.66
CA PRO A 159 -0.05 -7.05 -1.32
C PRO A 159 -0.22 -7.94 -2.55
N ALA A 160 0.64 -8.96 -2.65
CA ALA A 160 0.55 -9.94 -3.71
C ALA A 160 -0.73 -10.76 -3.56
N VAL A 161 -1.44 -11.00 -4.65
CA VAL A 161 -2.67 -11.81 -4.66
C VAL A 161 -2.44 -13.13 -5.40
N GLU A 162 -3.06 -14.18 -4.92
CA GLU A 162 -2.93 -15.51 -5.49
C GLU A 162 -3.94 -15.73 -6.62
N GLY A 163 -3.45 -16.14 -7.79
CA GLY A 163 -4.27 -16.49 -8.95
C GLY A 163 -4.62 -15.32 -9.87
N ALA A 164 -4.76 -15.65 -11.16
CA ALA A 164 -4.98 -14.67 -12.22
C ALA A 164 -6.31 -13.91 -12.06
N ASP A 165 -7.40 -14.59 -11.66
CA ASP A 165 -8.71 -13.95 -11.48
C ASP A 165 -8.71 -12.92 -10.35
N ALA A 166 -8.06 -13.25 -9.22
CA ALA A 166 -7.88 -12.31 -8.12
C ALA A 166 -6.99 -11.13 -8.53
N GLY A 167 -5.93 -11.38 -9.30
CA GLY A 167 -5.08 -10.36 -9.88
C GLY A 167 -5.81 -9.38 -10.80
N VAL A 168 -6.66 -9.90 -11.69
CA VAL A 168 -7.51 -9.09 -12.58
C VAL A 168 -8.50 -8.25 -11.78
N ALA A 169 -9.10 -8.80 -10.71
CA ALA A 169 -9.98 -8.06 -9.83
C ALA A 169 -9.24 -6.93 -9.10
N ALA A 170 -8.09 -7.23 -8.51
CA ALA A 170 -7.25 -6.25 -7.81
C ALA A 170 -6.80 -5.11 -8.75
N TYR A 171 -6.42 -5.43 -9.99
CA TYR A 171 -6.07 -4.40 -10.97
C TYR A 171 -7.27 -3.52 -11.35
N ARG A 172 -8.46 -4.09 -11.53
CA ARG A 172 -9.67 -3.31 -11.79
C ARG A 172 -9.98 -2.36 -10.63
N GLU A 173 -9.94 -2.86 -9.40
CA GLU A 173 -10.17 -2.06 -8.19
C GLU A 173 -9.16 -0.90 -8.09
N ALA A 174 -7.89 -1.16 -8.42
CA ALA A 174 -6.86 -0.12 -8.45
C ALA A 174 -7.13 0.95 -9.52
N LEU A 175 -7.55 0.57 -10.73
CA LEU A 175 -7.95 1.52 -11.77
C LEU A 175 -9.13 2.38 -11.31
N GLU A 176 -10.14 1.76 -10.70
CA GLU A 176 -11.32 2.46 -10.19
C GLU A 176 -10.95 3.43 -9.05
N ALA A 177 -10.07 3.02 -8.14
CA ALA A 177 -9.56 3.87 -7.05
C ALA A 177 -8.80 5.10 -7.58
N ILE A 178 -8.01 4.94 -8.65
CA ILE A 178 -7.31 6.04 -9.31
C ILE A 178 -8.26 6.86 -10.21
N GLY A 179 -9.43 6.32 -10.57
CA GLY A 179 -10.37 6.92 -11.52
C GLY A 179 -9.89 6.83 -12.98
N LEU A 180 -9.20 5.74 -13.32
CA LEU A 180 -8.74 5.43 -14.68
C LEU A 180 -9.76 4.55 -15.42
N PRO A 181 -9.81 4.61 -16.76
CA PRO A 181 -10.61 3.69 -17.56
C PRO A 181 -10.18 2.23 -17.36
N THR A 182 -11.12 1.30 -17.39
CA THR A 182 -10.87 -0.14 -17.17
C THR A 182 -10.55 -0.92 -18.44
N ASP A 183 -10.22 -0.25 -19.55
CA ASP A 183 -10.01 -0.92 -20.84
C ASP A 183 -8.80 -1.87 -20.83
N SER A 184 -7.74 -1.50 -20.10
CA SER A 184 -6.55 -2.34 -19.91
C SER A 184 -6.83 -3.64 -19.15
N VAL A 185 -7.95 -3.75 -18.43
CA VAL A 185 -8.40 -5.00 -17.80
C VAL A 185 -8.68 -6.06 -18.85
N ARG A 186 -9.29 -5.68 -19.98
CA ARG A 186 -9.57 -6.60 -21.08
C ARG A 186 -8.27 -7.08 -21.74
N GLU A 187 -7.32 -6.16 -21.93
CA GLU A 187 -6.00 -6.50 -22.45
C GLU A 187 -5.28 -7.50 -21.53
N LEU A 188 -5.31 -7.27 -20.21
CA LEU A 188 -4.74 -8.18 -19.23
C LEU A 188 -5.36 -9.57 -19.32
N GLN A 189 -6.69 -9.66 -19.38
CA GLN A 189 -7.40 -10.94 -19.54
C GLN A 189 -7.02 -11.66 -20.83
N GLN A 190 -6.85 -10.92 -21.94
CA GLN A 190 -6.42 -11.48 -23.21
C GLN A 190 -4.99 -12.03 -23.14
N LYS A 191 -4.06 -11.29 -22.51
CA LYS A 191 -2.69 -11.76 -22.29
C LYS A 191 -2.66 -13.01 -21.42
N ILE A 192 -3.41 -13.05 -20.33
CA ILE A 192 -3.55 -14.24 -19.47
C ILE A 192 -4.05 -15.44 -20.27
N ALA A 193 -5.10 -15.27 -21.07
CA ALA A 193 -5.72 -16.37 -21.83
C ALA A 193 -4.86 -16.86 -23.01
N ALA A 194 -3.93 -16.03 -23.50
CA ALA A 194 -3.03 -16.38 -24.59
C ALA A 194 -1.84 -17.24 -24.14
N GLU A 195 -1.60 -17.35 -22.83
CA GLU A 195 -0.46 -18.10 -22.31
C GLU A 195 -0.69 -19.61 -22.37
N PRO A 196 0.27 -20.37 -22.92
CA PRO A 196 0.14 -21.82 -22.94
C PRO A 196 0.23 -22.38 -21.52
N THR A 197 -0.79 -23.12 -21.09
CA THR A 197 -0.85 -23.79 -19.78
C THR A 197 0.25 -24.83 -19.55
N ASP A 198 0.91 -25.29 -20.62
CA ASP A 198 1.93 -26.35 -20.59
C ASP A 198 3.36 -25.83 -20.87
N SER A 199 3.56 -24.51 -20.94
CA SER A 199 4.90 -23.94 -21.13
C SER A 199 5.78 -24.17 -19.89
N PRO A 200 7.05 -24.61 -20.06
CA PRO A 200 8.00 -24.64 -18.96
C PRO A 200 8.10 -23.26 -18.30
N VAL A 201 8.21 -23.20 -16.98
CA VAL A 201 8.31 -21.95 -16.19
C VAL A 201 9.47 -21.04 -16.63
N SER A 202 10.51 -21.60 -17.26
CA SER A 202 11.62 -20.82 -17.83
C SER A 202 11.23 -20.01 -19.06
N ASP A 203 10.19 -20.45 -19.79
CA ASP A 203 9.79 -19.93 -21.09
C ASP A 203 8.55 -19.04 -20.99
N SER A 204 7.87 -19.03 -19.83
CA SER A 204 6.74 -18.15 -19.55
C SER A 204 7.18 -16.69 -19.55
N GLU A 205 6.62 -15.91 -20.48
CA GLU A 205 6.83 -14.48 -20.56
C GLU A 205 6.21 -13.79 -19.34
N ARG A 206 6.72 -12.60 -18.98
CA ARG A 206 6.07 -11.79 -17.95
C ARG A 206 4.88 -11.09 -18.60
N ILE A 207 3.71 -11.25 -18.01
CA ILE A 207 2.55 -10.49 -18.41
C ILE A 207 2.45 -9.23 -17.55
N ALA A 208 2.36 -8.10 -18.25
CA ALA A 208 2.15 -6.81 -17.64
C ALA A 208 1.19 -5.96 -18.49
N VAL A 209 0.39 -5.16 -17.80
CA VAL A 209 -0.32 -4.00 -18.32
C VAL A 209 -0.07 -2.84 -17.38
N SER A 210 -0.23 -1.61 -17.89
CA SER A 210 -0.15 -0.41 -17.06
C SER A 210 -1.16 0.62 -17.54
N ALA A 211 -1.55 1.50 -16.63
CA ALA A 211 -2.34 2.68 -16.94
C ALA A 211 -1.88 3.83 -16.04
N SER A 212 -1.93 5.05 -16.56
CA SER A 212 -1.47 6.23 -15.84
C SER A 212 -2.44 7.39 -16.02
N LEU A 213 -2.48 8.25 -15.01
CA LEU A 213 -3.15 9.54 -15.09
C LEU A 213 -2.40 10.45 -16.08
N PRO A 214 -3.12 11.39 -16.73
CA PRO A 214 -2.46 12.48 -17.43
C PRO A 214 -1.47 13.20 -16.49
N PRO A 215 -0.28 13.59 -16.98
CA PRO A 215 0.69 14.31 -16.15
C PRO A 215 0.09 15.61 -15.59
N ALA A 216 0.37 15.92 -14.33
CA ALA A 216 -0.11 17.12 -13.67
C ALA A 216 0.98 17.70 -12.77
N GLN A 217 1.29 19.00 -12.93
CA GLN A 217 2.36 19.70 -12.19
C GLN A 217 3.71 18.96 -12.21
N GLY A 218 4.04 18.35 -13.34
CA GLY A 218 5.27 17.58 -13.54
C GLY A 218 5.28 16.20 -12.87
N LEU A 219 4.17 15.76 -12.24
CA LEU A 219 4.01 14.41 -11.73
C LEU A 219 3.28 13.52 -12.75
N ARG A 220 3.82 12.33 -13.00
CA ARG A 220 3.13 11.20 -13.63
C ARG A 220 2.84 10.17 -12.55
N PHE A 221 1.60 9.71 -12.43
CA PHE A 221 1.20 8.67 -11.48
C PHE A 221 0.39 7.59 -12.19
N GLY A 222 0.61 6.33 -11.85
CA GLY A 222 -0.09 5.21 -12.47
C GLY A 222 -0.03 3.93 -11.66
N VAL A 223 -0.56 2.87 -12.27
CA VAL A 223 -0.57 1.52 -11.73
C VAL A 223 -0.22 0.53 -12.81
N SER A 224 0.54 -0.48 -12.44
CA SER A 224 0.93 -1.58 -13.32
C SER A 224 0.77 -2.92 -12.63
N THR A 225 0.71 -3.96 -13.46
CA THR A 225 0.62 -5.34 -13.00
C THR A 225 1.86 -6.10 -13.42
N LEU A 226 2.31 -7.02 -12.58
CA LEU A 226 3.35 -7.97 -12.94
C LEU A 226 2.95 -9.36 -12.46
N PHE A 227 2.82 -10.30 -13.39
CA PHE A 227 2.70 -11.71 -13.02
C PHE A 227 3.42 -12.61 -14.03
N ARG A 228 3.80 -13.80 -13.56
CA ARG A 228 4.40 -14.84 -14.39
C ARG A 228 3.56 -16.12 -14.25
N PRO A 229 2.90 -16.59 -15.33
CA PRO A 229 2.15 -17.84 -15.31
C PRO A 229 3.08 -19.06 -15.20
N GLY A 230 2.52 -20.22 -14.84
CA GLY A 230 3.23 -21.50 -14.81
C GLY A 230 3.96 -21.84 -13.50
N ARG A 231 3.97 -20.95 -12.49
CA ARG A 231 4.51 -21.28 -11.16
C ARG A 231 3.53 -22.15 -10.37
N ASP A 232 4.06 -23.03 -9.52
CA ASP A 232 3.28 -23.87 -8.57
C ASP A 232 2.30 -23.03 -7.73
N VAL A 233 2.69 -21.79 -7.41
CA VAL A 233 1.81 -20.74 -6.89
C VAL A 233 1.96 -19.52 -7.79
N THR A 234 0.90 -19.17 -8.51
CA THR A 234 0.89 -17.99 -9.38
C THR A 234 0.57 -16.76 -8.54
N MET A 235 1.58 -15.94 -8.32
CA MET A 235 1.45 -14.66 -7.62
C MET A 235 1.28 -13.53 -8.63
N PHE A 236 0.31 -12.67 -8.36
CA PHE A 236 0.05 -11.45 -9.09
C PHE A 236 0.48 -10.26 -8.26
N LEU A 237 1.33 -9.41 -8.83
CA LEU A 237 1.83 -8.21 -8.19
C LEU A 237 1.17 -6.98 -8.82
N LEU A 238 0.83 -6.03 -7.97
CA LEU A 238 0.29 -4.74 -8.34
C LEU A 238 1.24 -3.68 -7.79
N GLU A 239 1.66 -2.76 -8.66
CA GLU A 239 2.59 -1.70 -8.33
C GLU A 239 1.96 -0.36 -8.69
N TYR A 240 1.88 0.57 -7.72
CA TYR A 240 1.63 1.97 -8.03
C TYR A 240 2.96 2.68 -8.20
N SER A 241 3.06 3.55 -9.19
CA SER A 241 4.30 4.29 -9.43
C SER A 241 4.05 5.75 -9.73
N ALA A 242 5.02 6.58 -9.33
CA ALA A 242 5.06 7.97 -9.72
C ALA A 242 6.46 8.39 -10.18
N SER A 243 6.52 9.35 -11.09
CA SER A 243 7.77 10.00 -11.49
C SER A 243 7.55 11.49 -11.65
N TRP A 244 8.49 12.28 -11.14
CA TRP A 244 8.51 13.72 -11.34
C TRP A 244 9.32 14.06 -12.59
N ASP A 245 9.04 15.24 -13.15
CA ASP A 245 9.89 15.82 -14.18
C ASP A 245 11.29 16.12 -13.61
N VAL A 246 12.27 16.05 -14.51
CA VAL A 246 13.69 16.18 -14.18
C VAL A 246 13.98 17.58 -13.64
N VAL A 247 14.71 17.67 -12.55
CA VAL A 247 15.19 18.93 -11.98
C VAL A 247 16.60 19.21 -12.51
N ALA A 248 16.77 20.34 -13.19
CA ALA A 248 18.05 20.77 -13.76
C ALA A 248 18.27 22.29 -13.58
N PRO A 249 19.47 22.75 -13.15
CA PRO A 249 20.63 21.95 -12.75
C PRO A 249 20.37 21.15 -11.45
N ILE A 250 21.24 20.18 -11.17
CA ILE A 250 21.24 19.48 -9.87
C ILE A 250 21.52 20.54 -8.78
N PRO A 251 20.63 20.68 -7.77
CA PRO A 251 20.75 21.70 -6.72
C PRO A 251 21.99 21.59 -5.85
#